data_AF-A0A9X9XGD1-F1
#
_entry.id   AF-A0A9X9XGD1-F1
#
_cell.length_a   1.000
_cell.length_b   1.000
_cell.length_c   1.000
_cell.angle_alpha   90.00
_cell.angle_beta   90.00
_cell.angle_gamma   90.00
#
_symmetry.space_group_name_H-M   'P 1'
#
loop_
_entity.id
_entity.type
_entity.pdbx_description
1 polymer ?
#
loop_
_entity_poly.entity_id
_entity_poly.type
_entity_poly.pdbx_seq_one_letter_code
_entity_poly.pdbx_strand_id
1 'polypeptide(L)'
;MKLTMILAAMAVAVGGCQTPEERLAGYRDRCQREYGFTPGTDAFGNCLMQQENQRQRRIDAVLAAPAPVTPAPQPIFIPPVYVPR
;
A
#
# COMPACT_ATOMS: atom_id res chain seq x y z
N MET A 1 15.89 1.33 -27.61
CA MET A 1 16.58 1.25 -26.29
C MET A 1 16.41 2.52 -25.43
N LYS A 2 16.50 3.75 -25.98
CA LYS A 2 16.20 4.98 -25.20
C LYS A 2 14.72 5.10 -24.78
N LEU A 3 13.79 4.77 -25.68
CA LEU A 3 12.35 4.87 -25.41
C LEU A 3 11.88 3.93 -24.29
N THR A 4 12.41 2.70 -24.25
CA THR A 4 12.08 1.69 -23.24
C THR A 4 12.55 2.10 -21.84
N MET A 5 13.69 2.78 -21.72
CA MET A 5 14.17 3.31 -20.44
C MET A 5 13.27 4.44 -19.90
N ILE A 6 12.78 5.33 -20.77
CA ILE A 6 11.88 6.42 -20.38
C ILE A 6 10.54 5.87 -19.89
N LEU A 7 9.99 4.87 -20.59
CA LEU A 7 8.75 4.19 -20.19
C LEU A 7 8.88 3.47 -18.83
N ALA A 8 9.99 2.79 -18.59
CA ALA A 8 10.24 2.13 -17.31
C ALA A 8 10.34 3.13 -16.15
N ALA A 9 11.01 4.26 -16.36
CA ALA A 9 11.12 5.32 -15.34
C ALA A 9 9.76 5.94 -15.00
N MET A 10 8.90 6.19 -16.01
CA MET A 10 7.53 6.66 -15.78
C MET A 10 6.67 5.65 -15.03
N ALA A 11 6.76 4.36 -15.35
CA ALA A 11 5.98 3.32 -14.66
C ALA A 11 6.31 3.25 -13.16
N VAL A 12 7.58 3.39 -12.79
CA VAL A 12 8.00 3.45 -11.38
C VAL A 12 7.48 4.71 -10.69
N ALA A 13 7.49 5.86 -11.39
CA ALA A 13 7.01 7.12 -10.84
C ALA A 13 5.51 7.10 -10.50
N VAL A 14 4.70 6.38 -11.28
CA VAL A 14 3.23 6.29 -11.05
C VAL A 14 2.86 5.20 -10.05
N GLY A 15 3.70 4.16 -9.88
CA GLY A 15 3.42 3.05 -8.97
C GLY A 15 3.40 3.40 -7.48
N GLY A 16 3.86 4.60 -7.09
CA GLY A 16 3.86 5.06 -5.69
C GLY A 16 2.57 5.71 -5.20
N CYS A 17 1.70 6.18 -6.11
CA CYS A 17 0.48 6.89 -5.76
C CYS A 17 -0.73 5.96 -5.90
N GLN A 18 -1.12 5.28 -4.82
CA GLN A 18 -2.34 4.47 -4.77
C GLN A 18 -3.31 5.04 -3.74
N THR A 19 -4.58 5.19 -4.10
CA THR A 19 -5.62 5.65 -3.17
C THR A 19 -5.99 4.57 -2.15
N PRO A 20 -6.59 4.93 -1.00
CA PRO A 20 -7.10 3.95 -0.04
C PRO A 20 -8.08 2.96 -0.66
N GLU A 21 -8.93 3.42 -1.58
CA GLU A 21 -9.95 2.63 -2.26
C GLU A 21 -9.32 1.62 -3.22
N GLU A 22 -8.36 2.05 -4.04
CA GLU A 22 -7.62 1.16 -4.94
C GLU A 22 -6.84 0.09 -4.16
N ARG A 23 -6.28 0.48 -3.00
CA ARG A 23 -5.57 -0.45 -2.14
C ARG A 23 -6.51 -1.52 -1.58
N LEU A 24 -7.66 -1.11 -1.07
CA LEU A 24 -8.67 -2.03 -0.57
C LEU A 24 -9.18 -2.95 -1.69
N ALA A 25 -9.40 -2.43 -2.90
CA ALA A 25 -9.78 -3.23 -4.06
C ALA A 25 -8.74 -4.31 -4.36
N GLY A 26 -7.44 -3.97 -4.32
CA GLY A 26 -6.34 -4.92 -4.48
C GLY A 26 -6.32 -6.01 -3.40
N TYR A 27 -6.60 -5.66 -2.14
CA TYR A 27 -6.73 -6.66 -1.06
C TYR A 27 -7.94 -7.57 -1.24
N ARG A 28 -9.08 -7.03 -1.66
CA ARG A 28 -10.29 -7.82 -1.95
C ARG A 28 -10.03 -8.80 -3.09
N ASP A 29 -9.42 -8.33 -4.18
CA ASP A 29 -9.06 -9.16 -5.32
C ASP A 29 -8.12 -10.31 -4.91
N ARG A 30 -7.08 -10.00 -4.12
CA ARG A 30 -6.16 -11.01 -3.60
C ARG A 30 -6.88 -12.04 -2.72
N CYS A 31 -7.69 -11.60 -1.76
CA CYS A 31 -8.43 -12.50 -0.89
C CYS A 31 -9.45 -13.39 -1.63
N GLN A 32 -10.08 -12.87 -2.69
CA GLN A 32 -11.00 -13.66 -3.52
C GLN A 32 -10.29 -14.60 -4.48
N ARG A 33 -9.32 -14.10 -5.25
CA ARG A 33 -8.72 -14.82 -6.39
C ARG A 33 -7.56 -15.70 -5.98
N GLU A 34 -6.71 -15.26 -5.05
CA GLU A 34 -5.55 -16.05 -4.61
C GLU A 34 -5.92 -17.03 -3.51
N TYR A 35 -6.78 -16.61 -2.56
CA TYR A 35 -7.14 -17.44 -1.40
C TYR A 35 -8.51 -18.11 -1.50
N GLY A 36 -9.36 -17.71 -2.46
CA GLY A 36 -10.68 -18.31 -2.64
C GLY A 36 -11.70 -17.93 -1.57
N PHE A 37 -11.45 -16.89 -0.77
CA PHE A 37 -12.37 -16.49 0.29
C PHE A 37 -13.60 -15.77 -0.26
N THR A 38 -14.77 -16.19 0.19
CA THR A 38 -16.05 -15.58 -0.20
C THR A 38 -16.29 -14.28 0.56
N PRO A 39 -16.65 -13.16 -0.13
CA PRO A 39 -16.98 -11.91 0.53
C PRO A 39 -18.09 -12.05 1.56
N GLY A 40 -17.98 -11.32 2.68
CA GLY A 40 -18.96 -11.36 3.77
C GLY A 40 -18.76 -12.51 4.76
N THR A 41 -17.74 -13.36 4.57
CA THR A 41 -17.35 -14.37 5.56
C THR A 41 -16.29 -13.85 6.52
N ASP A 42 -16.22 -14.44 7.71
CA ASP A 42 -15.17 -14.13 8.69
C ASP A 42 -13.77 -14.41 8.12
N ALA A 43 -13.63 -15.48 7.32
CA ALA A 43 -12.37 -15.81 6.66
C ALA A 43 -11.92 -14.70 5.70
N PHE A 44 -12.84 -14.10 4.96
CA PHE A 44 -12.55 -12.96 4.09
C PHE A 44 -12.16 -11.71 4.90
N GLY A 45 -12.88 -11.41 5.98
CA GLY A 45 -12.54 -10.31 6.90
C GLY A 45 -11.15 -10.48 7.50
N ASN A 46 -10.83 -11.68 7.97
CA ASN A 46 -9.52 -12.02 8.51
C ASN A 46 -8.40 -11.90 7.47
N CYS A 47 -8.65 -12.28 6.21
CA CYS A 47 -7.70 -12.10 5.12
C CYS A 47 -7.39 -10.61 4.89
N LEU A 48 -8.42 -9.76 4.82
CA LEU A 48 -8.23 -8.30 4.66
C LEU A 48 -7.43 -7.72 5.83
N MET A 49 -7.78 -8.08 7.06
CA MET A 49 -7.06 -7.66 8.26
C MET A 49 -5.59 -8.09 8.23
N GLN A 50 -5.32 -9.32 7.78
CA GLN A 50 -3.95 -9.81 7.66
C GLN A 50 -3.14 -9.01 6.62
N GLN A 51 -3.73 -8.65 5.48
CA GLN A 51 -3.05 -7.82 4.47
C GLN A 51 -2.67 -6.45 5.03
N GLU A 52 -3.58 -5.83 5.77
CA GLU A 52 -3.33 -4.53 6.40
C GLU A 52 -2.26 -4.62 7.50
N ASN A 53 -2.32 -5.65 8.33
CA ASN A 53 -1.29 -5.91 9.34
C ASN A 53 0.10 -6.10 8.71
N GLN A 54 0.19 -6.81 7.59
CA GLN A 54 1.45 -6.99 6.85
C GLN A 54 1.97 -5.67 6.27
N ARG A 55 1.07 -4.81 5.77
CA ARG A 55 1.43 -3.45 5.33
C ARG A 55 2.01 -2.63 6.48
N GLN A 56 1.36 -2.66 7.64
CA GLN A 56 1.80 -1.92 8.81
C GLN A 56 3.17 -2.40 9.29
N ARG A 57 3.40 -3.71 9.36
CA ARG A 57 4.72 -4.29 9.69
C ARG A 57 5.83 -3.82 8.75
N ARG A 58 5.54 -3.68 7.45
CA ARG A 58 6.53 -3.15 6.50
C ARG A 58 6.87 -1.69 6.79
N ILE A 59 5.88 -0.87 7.13
CA ILE A 59 6.10 0.52 7.54
C ILE A 59 6.91 0.57 8.82
N ASP A 60 6.51 -0.19 9.83
CA ASP A 60 7.21 -0.23 11.12
C ASP A 60 8.67 -0.68 10.93
N ALA A 61 8.94 -1.63 10.03
CA ALA A 61 10.29 -2.05 9.69
C ALA A 61 11.13 -0.94 9.02
N VAL A 62 10.53 -0.12 8.15
CA VAL A 62 11.19 1.04 7.56
C VAL A 62 11.49 2.10 8.62
N LEU A 63 10.56 2.33 9.55
CA LEU A 63 10.72 3.29 10.63
C LEU A 63 11.73 2.84 11.69
N ALA A 64 11.83 1.53 11.92
CA ALA A 64 12.79 0.94 12.85
C ALA A 64 14.20 0.80 12.25
N ALA A 65 14.34 0.90 10.92
CA ALA A 65 15.65 0.89 10.28
C ALA A 65 16.47 2.11 10.71
N PRO A 66 17.79 1.99 10.88
CA PRO A 66 18.64 3.13 11.18
C PRO A 66 18.47 4.18 10.08
N ALA A 67 18.21 5.43 10.48
CA ALA A 67 17.95 6.50 9.53
C ALA A 67 19.14 6.66 8.56
N PRO A 68 18.90 6.81 7.24
CA PRO A 68 19.95 7.23 6.34
C PRO A 68 20.52 8.58 6.81
N VAL A 69 21.83 8.78 6.65
CA VAL A 69 22.53 10.02 7.02
C VAL A 69 22.15 11.13 6.01
N THR A 70 20.90 11.57 6.06
CA THR A 70 20.34 12.62 5.21
C THR A 70 19.69 13.68 6.08
N PRO A 71 19.66 14.95 5.65
CA PRO A 71 19.04 16.02 6.42
C PRO A 71 17.57 15.70 6.74
N ALA A 72 17.15 16.07 7.94
CA ALA A 72 15.83 15.74 8.46
C ALA A 72 14.71 16.16 7.49
N PRO A 73 13.71 15.29 7.25
CA PRO A 73 12.59 15.63 6.39
C PRO A 73 11.81 16.81 6.98
N GLN A 74 11.36 17.71 6.10
CA GLN A 74 10.43 18.78 6.43
C GLN A 74 9.14 18.16 7.00
N PRO A 75 8.42 18.81 7.93
CA PRO A 75 7.12 18.33 8.36
C PRO A 75 6.15 18.27 7.16
N ILE A 76 5.72 17.06 6.81
CA ILE A 76 4.72 16.83 5.76
C ILE A 76 3.34 16.97 6.39
N PHE A 77 2.51 17.89 5.87
CA PHE A 77 1.11 17.98 6.27
C PHE A 77 0.34 16.79 5.68
N ILE A 78 -0.15 15.91 6.54
CA ILE A 78 -1.03 14.81 6.14
C ILE A 78 -2.48 15.30 6.29
N PRO A 79 -3.24 15.50 5.20
CA PRO A 79 -4.64 15.89 5.32
C PRO A 79 -5.44 14.77 6.00
N PRO A 80 -6.49 15.11 6.77
CA PRO A 80 -7.35 14.11 7.39
C PRO A 80 -8.05 13.26 6.33
N VAL A 81 -8.09 11.94 6.54
CA VAL A 81 -8.87 11.02 5.70
C VAL A 81 -10.33 11.12 6.14
N TYR A 82 -11.21 11.50 5.22
CA TYR A 82 -12.65 11.55 5.47
C TYR A 82 -13.24 10.14 5.46
N VAL A 83 -13.80 9.70 6.58
CA VAL A 83 -14.52 8.42 6.69
C VAL A 83 -16.02 8.72 6.72
N PRO A 84 -16.77 8.47 5.64
CA PRO A 84 -18.22 8.64 5.65
C PRO A 84 -18.85 7.67 6.67
N ARG A 85 -19.78 8.17 7.49
CA ARG A 85 -20.50 7.41 8.51
C ARG A 85 -21.79 6.82 7.96
#